data_AF-A0A935DNF0-F1
#
_entry.id   AF-A0A935DNF0-F1
#
_cell.length_a   1.000
_cell.length_b   1.000
_cell.length_c   1.000
_cell.angle_alpha   90.00
_cell.angle_beta   90.00
_cell.angle_gamma   90.00
#
_symmetry.space_group_name_H-M   'P 1'
#
loop_
_entity.id
_entity.type
_entity.pdbx_description
1 polymer ?
#
loop_
_entity_poly.entity_id
_entity_poly.type
_entity_poly.pdbx_seq_one_letter_code
_entity_poly.pdbx_strand_id
1 'polypeptide(L)'
;MTSKDKQPMRRNIRGGRPYFFADPATDKVLNMVVTLASEVWALRERVMAMEAIGAKRGAFKAGEVDAYEFPPALEQRMAGERQEFIANLFRVLGEQAEPKKTATAKKPAKKKKR
;
A
#
# COMPACT_ATOMS: atom_id res chain seq x y z
N MET A 1 23.84 17.11 51.27
CA MET A 1 23.38 16.10 50.29
C MET A 1 22.02 15.65 50.78
N THR A 2 20.91 15.91 50.10
CA THR A 2 20.47 15.14 48.92
C THR A 2 19.55 15.98 48.04
N SER A 3 19.88 16.06 46.75
CA SER A 3 19.08 16.75 45.73
C SER A 3 17.88 15.86 45.39
N LYS A 4 16.68 16.39 45.60
CA LYS A 4 15.39 15.75 45.32
C LYS A 4 15.29 15.45 43.82
N ASP A 5 15.14 14.17 43.49
CA ASP A 5 15.05 13.64 42.12
C ASP A 5 14.11 14.46 41.23
N LYS A 6 14.67 15.18 40.27
CA LYS A 6 13.90 15.83 39.20
C LYS A 6 13.48 14.74 38.22
N GLN A 7 12.23 14.29 38.34
CA GLN A 7 11.63 13.42 37.34
C GLN A 7 11.62 14.13 35.97
N PRO A 8 12.08 13.48 34.89
CA PRO A 8 12.10 14.11 33.58
C PRO A 8 10.67 14.34 33.11
N MET A 9 10.36 15.60 32.82
CA MET A 9 9.04 16.01 32.33
C MET A 9 8.74 15.30 31.01
N ARG A 10 7.78 14.37 31.05
CA ARG A 10 7.25 13.70 29.86
C ARG A 10 6.52 14.73 29.01
N ARG A 11 7.22 15.31 28.03
CA ARG A 11 6.60 16.10 26.97
C ARG A 11 5.75 15.17 26.13
N ASN A 12 4.45 15.08 26.42
CA ASN A 12 3.53 14.61 25.39
C ASN A 12 3.46 15.72 24.32
N ILE A 13 3.78 15.39 23.08
CA ILE A 13 3.51 16.30 21.98
C ILE A 13 2.02 16.08 21.67
N ARG A 14 1.16 16.97 22.16
CA ARG A 14 -0.24 17.03 21.74
C ARG A 14 -0.31 17.57 20.31
N GLY A 15 0.06 16.72 19.36
CA GLY A 15 -0.03 16.99 17.93
C GLY A 15 -0.28 15.67 17.23
N GLY A 16 -1.55 15.23 17.21
CA GLY A 16 -1.95 14.20 16.26
C GLY A 16 -1.66 14.71 14.85
N ARG A 17 -1.23 13.82 13.93
CA ARG A 17 -1.02 14.20 12.53
C ARG A 17 -2.28 14.93 12.02
N PRO A 18 -2.15 16.12 11.40
CA PRO A 18 -3.30 16.77 10.81
C PRO A 18 -3.90 15.85 9.74
N TYR A 19 -5.20 15.57 9.89
CA TYR A 19 -6.00 14.85 8.91
C TYR A 19 -6.62 15.88 7.97
N PHE A 20 -6.58 15.63 6.65
CA PHE A 20 -7.17 16.53 5.66
C PHE A 20 -8.69 16.34 5.57
N PHE A 21 -9.19 15.14 5.91
CA PHE A 21 -10.60 14.79 5.84
C PHE A 21 -11.18 14.47 7.22
N ALA A 22 -12.51 14.50 7.30
CA ALA A 22 -13.23 14.16 8.53
C ALA A 22 -13.09 12.68 8.90
N ASP A 23 -12.97 11.79 7.91
CA ASP A 23 -12.75 10.37 8.11
C ASP A 23 -11.25 10.02 7.96
N PRO A 24 -10.58 9.57 9.03
CA PRO A 24 -9.18 9.16 8.99
C PRO A 24 -8.88 8.01 8.01
N ALA A 25 -9.87 7.20 7.62
CA ALA A 25 -9.67 6.18 6.60
C ALA A 25 -9.46 6.79 5.21
N THR A 26 -10.17 7.89 4.90
CA THR A 26 -10.01 8.64 3.65
C THR A 26 -8.60 9.23 3.53
N ASP A 27 -8.07 9.81 4.61
CA ASP A 27 -6.68 10.31 4.65
C ASP A 27 -5.63 9.21 4.44
N LYS A 28 -5.89 8.00 4.96
CA LYS A 28 -4.99 6.86 4.74
C LYS A 28 -4.96 6.48 3.27
N VAL A 29 -6.12 6.42 2.61
CA VAL A 29 -6.20 6.13 1.17
C VAL A 29 -5.50 7.23 0.37
N LEU A 30 -5.71 8.51 0.69
CA LEU A 30 -5.00 9.61 0.02
C LEU A 30 -3.48 9.45 0.16
N ASN A 31 -2.99 9.16 1.36
CA ASN A 31 -1.56 8.96 1.59
C ASN A 31 -1.02 7.77 0.77
N MET A 32 -1.77 6.67 0.69
CA MET A 32 -1.42 5.51 -0.15
C MET A 32 -1.33 5.92 -1.63
N VAL A 33 -2.31 6.67 -2.14
CA VAL A 33 -2.33 7.14 -3.53
C VAL A 33 -1.15 8.07 -3.84
N VAL A 34 -0.85 9.03 -2.97
CA VAL A 34 0.29 9.96 -3.15
C VAL A 34 1.62 9.21 -3.12
N THR A 35 1.76 8.24 -2.22
CA THR A 35 2.96 7.39 -2.15
C THR A 35 3.10 6.58 -3.44
N LEU A 36 2.03 5.92 -3.88
CA LEU A 36 2.03 5.14 -5.12
C LEU A 36 2.34 6.01 -6.34
N ALA A 37 1.79 7.23 -6.42
CA ALA A 37 2.08 8.16 -7.51
C ALA A 37 3.56 8.53 -7.57
N SER A 38 4.19 8.71 -6.39
CA SER A 38 5.63 8.99 -6.28
C SER A 38 6.48 7.79 -6.74
N GLU A 39 6.09 6.58 -6.36
CA GLU A 39 6.75 5.34 -6.81
C GLU A 39 6.58 5.12 -8.32
N VAL A 40 5.39 5.38 -8.87
CA VAL A 40 5.14 5.33 -10.32
C VAL A 40 6.01 6.33 -11.08
N TRP A 41 6.21 7.54 -10.55
CA TRP A 41 7.12 8.51 -11.15
C TRP A 41 8.57 8.02 -11.15
N ALA A 42 9.04 7.48 -10.03
CA ALA A 42 10.40 6.92 -9.95
C ALA A 42 10.62 5.76 -10.94
N LEU A 43 9.61 4.91 -11.15
CA LEU A 43 9.65 3.87 -12.18
C LEU A 43 9.71 4.47 -13.59
N ARG A 44 8.92 5.51 -13.89
CA ARG A 44 8.99 6.23 -15.17
C ARG A 44 10.37 6.82 -15.41
N GLU A 45 10.97 7.46 -14.41
CA GLU A 45 12.33 7.99 -14.51
C GLU A 45 13.35 6.91 -14.83
N ARG A 46 13.22 5.74 -14.19
CA ARG A 46 14.08 4.59 -14.48
C ARG A 46 13.92 4.09 -15.92
N VAL A 47 12.70 4.03 -16.44
CA VAL A 47 12.44 3.65 -17.85
C VAL A 47 13.04 4.68 -18.81
N MET A 48 12.79 5.98 -18.58
CA MET A 48 13.38 7.06 -19.39
C MET A 48 14.92 7.00 -19.39
N ALA A 49 15.54 6.71 -18.24
CA ALA A 49 16.98 6.54 -18.16
C ALA A 49 17.47 5.32 -18.94
N MET A 50 16.78 4.17 -18.84
CA MET A 50 17.10 2.97 -19.61
C MET A 50 17.02 3.22 -21.12
N GLU A 51 15.98 3.93 -21.57
CA GLU A 51 15.81 4.32 -22.98
C GLU A 51 16.91 5.26 -23.47
N ALA A 52 17.20 6.31 -22.70
CA ALA A 52 18.25 7.27 -23.05
C ALA A 52 19.63 6.60 -23.12
N ILE A 53 19.94 5.69 -22.19
CA ILE A 53 21.19 4.92 -22.19
C ILE A 53 21.24 3.97 -23.39
N GLY A 54 20.14 3.27 -23.69
CA GLY A 54 20.05 2.35 -24.82
C GLY A 54 20.24 3.07 -26.16
N ALA A 55 19.57 4.21 -26.35
CA ALA A 55 19.72 5.05 -27.53
C ALA A 55 21.15 5.60 -27.65
N LYS A 56 21.74 6.09 -26.56
CA LYS A 56 23.13 6.58 -26.54
C LYS A 56 24.14 5.49 -26.91
N ARG A 57 23.85 4.23 -26.57
CA ARG A 57 24.69 3.07 -26.90
C ARG A 57 24.38 2.47 -28.29
N GLY A 58 23.38 2.99 -29.00
CA GLY A 58 22.95 2.47 -30.30
C GLY A 58 22.23 1.12 -30.24
N ALA A 59 21.69 0.73 -29.08
CA ALA A 59 20.97 -0.54 -28.91
C ALA A 59 19.59 -0.52 -29.59
N PHE A 60 18.93 0.65 -29.60
CA PHE A 60 17.64 0.91 -30.23
C PHE A 60 17.51 2.43 -30.44
N LYS A 61 16.53 2.88 -31.23
CA LYS A 61 16.25 4.30 -31.50
C LYS A 61 15.38 4.91 -30.40
N ALA A 62 15.46 6.23 -30.24
CA ALA A 62 14.52 6.95 -29.38
C ALA A 62 13.08 6.74 -29.88
N GLY A 63 12.14 6.48 -28.96
CA GLY A 63 10.74 6.17 -29.27
C GLY A 63 10.49 4.75 -29.77
N GLU A 64 11.51 3.90 -29.90
CA GLU A 64 11.33 2.50 -30.32
C GLU A 64 10.57 1.67 -29.27
N VAL A 65 10.72 1.98 -27.99
CA VAL A 65 9.95 1.36 -26.90
C VAL A 65 8.46 1.73 -26.98
N ASP A 66 8.13 2.99 -27.24
CA ASP A 66 6.74 3.45 -27.39
C ASP A 66 6.06 2.85 -28.64
N ALA A 67 6.84 2.60 -29.69
CA ALA A 67 6.37 1.98 -30.93
C ALA A 67 6.40 0.43 -30.90
N TYR A 68 6.87 -0.17 -29.80
CA TYR A 68 7.04 -1.62 -29.72
C TYR A 68 5.70 -2.33 -29.61
N GLU A 69 5.39 -3.16 -30.62
CA GLU A 69 4.23 -4.05 -30.59
C GLU A 69 4.63 -5.43 -30.06
N PHE A 70 3.92 -5.88 -29.02
CA PHE A 70 4.17 -7.18 -28.43
C PHE A 70 3.63 -8.29 -29.35
N PRO A 71 4.42 -9.35 -29.62
CA PRO A 71 3.90 -10.52 -30.32
C PRO A 71 2.76 -11.20 -29.54
N PRO A 72 1.78 -11.82 -30.20
CA PRO A 72 0.61 -12.41 -29.52
C PRO A 72 0.96 -13.41 -28.42
N ALA A 73 2.02 -14.20 -28.60
CA ALA A 73 2.47 -15.16 -27.60
C ALA A 73 2.97 -14.49 -26.30
N LEU A 74 3.61 -13.33 -26.43
CA LEU A 74 4.13 -12.59 -25.28
C LEU A 74 3.00 -11.83 -24.56
N GLU A 75 2.04 -11.27 -25.32
CA GLU A 75 0.83 -10.66 -24.73
C GLU A 75 0.04 -11.65 -23.87
N GLN A 76 -0.17 -12.87 -24.36
CA GLN A 76 -0.88 -13.91 -23.61
C GLN A 76 -0.15 -14.26 -22.31
N ARG A 77 1.18 -14.38 -22.35
CA ARG A 77 1.99 -14.64 -21.16
C ARG A 77 1.85 -13.52 -20.14
N MET A 78 2.00 -12.27 -20.58
CA MET A 78 1.86 -11.09 -19.72
C MET A 78 0.45 -10.91 -19.16
N ALA A 79 -0.59 -11.33 -19.89
CA ALA A 79 -1.95 -11.32 -19.38
C ALA A 79 -2.11 -12.29 -18.19
N GLY A 80 -1.51 -13.48 -18.27
CA GLY A 80 -1.46 -14.43 -17.16
C GLY A 80 -0.70 -13.87 -15.95
N GLU A 81 0.51 -13.36 -16.17
CA GLU A 81 1.33 -12.73 -15.12
C GLU A 81 0.60 -11.55 -14.45
N ARG A 82 -0.12 -10.73 -15.24
CA ARG A 82 -0.93 -9.61 -14.73
C ARG A 82 -2.08 -10.11 -13.86
N GLN A 83 -2.75 -11.19 -14.27
CA GLN A 83 -3.85 -11.77 -13.49
C GLN A 83 -3.35 -12.30 -12.14
N GLU A 84 -2.22 -13.01 -12.14
CA GLU A 84 -1.58 -13.50 -10.90
C GLU A 84 -1.14 -12.35 -10.00
N PHE A 85 -0.54 -11.30 -10.57
CA PHE A 85 -0.14 -10.11 -9.83
C PHE A 85 -1.35 -9.43 -9.17
N ILE A 86 -2.45 -9.23 -9.91
CA ILE A 86 -3.70 -8.67 -9.38
C ILE A 86 -4.25 -9.56 -8.27
N ALA A 87 -4.33 -10.88 -8.47
CA ALA A 87 -4.81 -11.81 -7.46
C ALA A 87 -3.99 -11.74 -6.16
N ASN A 88 -2.66 -11.69 -6.28
CA ASN A 88 -1.75 -11.58 -5.15
C ASN A 88 -1.89 -10.24 -4.41
N LEU A 89 -2.10 -9.14 -5.14
CA LEU A 89 -2.32 -7.81 -4.58
C LEU A 89 -3.61 -7.76 -3.75
N PHE A 90 -4.70 -8.35 -4.26
CA PHE A 90 -6.00 -8.34 -3.59
C PHE A 90 -6.16 -9.42 -2.52
N ARG A 91 -5.30 -10.44 -2.48
CA ARG A 91 -5.33 -11.49 -1.44
C ARG A 91 -5.31 -10.89 -0.02
N VAL A 92 -4.50 -9.84 0.18
CA VAL A 92 -4.37 -9.14 1.48
C VAL A 92 -5.68 -8.47 1.90
N LEU A 93 -6.51 -8.04 0.94
CA LEU A 93 -7.81 -7.45 1.22
C LEU A 93 -8.87 -8.52 1.54
N GLY A 94 -8.80 -9.69 0.88
CA GLY A 94 -9.67 -10.84 1.17
C GLY A 94 -9.49 -11.39 2.59
N GLU A 95 -8.25 -11.47 3.07
CA GLU A 95 -7.94 -11.93 4.43
C GLU A 95 -8.46 -10.98 5.53
N GLN A 96 -8.63 -9.69 5.22
CA GLN A 96 -9.17 -8.68 6.15
C GLN A 96 -10.69 -8.55 6.07
N ALA A 97 -11.30 -9.01 4.97
CA ALA A 97 -12.75 -8.95 4.73
C ALA A 97 -13.51 -10.15 5.32
N GLU A 98 -12.83 -11.24 5.67
CA GLU A 98 -13.42 -12.32 6.47
C GLU A 98 -13.81 -11.75 7.84
N PRO A 99 -15.12 -11.63 8.17
CA PRO A 99 -15.48 -11.21 9.50
C PRO A 99 -14.93 -12.27 10.47
N LYS A 100 -14.14 -11.83 11.46
CA LYS A 100 -14.00 -12.56 12.73
C LYS A 100 -15.41 -12.96 13.13
N LYS A 101 -15.79 -14.22 12.91
CA LYS A 101 -17.10 -14.76 13.30
C LYS A 101 -17.27 -14.39 14.76
N THR A 102 -18.11 -13.39 15.01
CA THR A 102 -18.47 -12.95 16.35
C THR A 102 -19.20 -14.11 17.00
N ALA A 103 -18.47 -14.92 17.75
CA ALA A 103 -19.02 -15.86 18.70
C ALA A 103 -19.61 -15.06 19.87
N THR A 104 -20.73 -14.39 19.64
CA THR A 104 -21.56 -13.78 20.67
C THR A 104 -23.02 -14.18 20.48
N ALA A 105 -23.39 -15.28 21.15
CA ALA A 105 -24.72 -15.62 21.64
C ALA A 105 -24.57 -16.90 22.50
N LYS A 106 -25.07 -17.07 23.72
CA LYS A 106 -26.01 -16.33 24.56
C LYS A 106 -25.91 -16.97 25.95
N LYS A 107 -25.76 -16.19 27.03
CA LYS A 107 -25.94 -16.69 28.40
C LYS A 107 -27.40 -16.46 28.80
N PRO A 108 -28.16 -17.46 29.26
CA PRO A 108 -29.35 -17.18 30.06
C PRO A 108 -29.18 -17.63 31.52
N ALA A 109 -29.35 -16.64 32.38
CA ALA A 109 -30.02 -16.60 33.67
C ALA A 109 -30.09 -17.85 34.58
N LYS A 110 -29.62 -17.63 35.81
CA LYS A 110 -29.89 -18.39 37.05
C LYS A 110 -31.38 -18.77 37.17
N LYS A 111 -31.67 -20.04 37.52
CA LYS A 111 -32.88 -20.42 38.26
C LYS A 111 -32.51 -20.80 39.69
N LYS A 112 -33.07 -20.04 40.64
CA LYS A 112 -33.19 -20.35 42.07
C LYS A 112 -34.29 -21.41 42.28
N LYS A 113 -34.22 -22.08 43.44
CA LYS A 113 -35.16 -23.05 44.08
C LYS A 113 -34.84 -24.51 43.73
N ARG A 114 -34.66 -25.43 44.68
CA ARG A 114 -35.20 -25.52 46.04
C ARG A 114 -34.25 -26.35 46.91
#